data_AF-A0A928E555-F1
#
_entry.id   AF-A0A928E555-F1
#
_cell.length_a   1.000
_cell.length_b   1.000
_cell.length_c   1.000
_cell.angle_alpha   90.00
_cell.angle_beta   90.00
_cell.angle_gamma   90.00
#
_symmetry.space_group_name_H-M   'P 1'
#
loop_
_entity.id
_entity.type
_entity.pdbx_description
1 polymer ?
#
loop_
_entity_poly.entity_id
_entity_poly.type
_entity_poly.pdbx_seq_one_letter_code
_entity_poly.pdbx_strand_id
1 'polypeptide(L)'
;MKTNKKNVRVEHSTSQRIWGALALAGLFVCGLMVGWGLNQGHANKVAQPKVATNPAPVAEPQQKETCAIIEDLLLERLNPVDSQDVRDHEYNIDIYEKLVMNGCSENQQKYHNAAVREREIVAALQASNNSQQTCEQIESLLIGRLPSASDSAYDRIDRAKIYANLSERGCAENSAKYVEMAKQELEIARALEDDVFDNQETIEVVETYKRLNMQAAAEEIFETAKKLTNPAIDFILEVEKIINEQ
;
A
#
# COMPACT_ATOMS: atom_id res chain seq x y z
N MET A 1 5.45 35.56 -44.59
CA MET A 1 4.11 35.46 -43.98
C MET A 1 4.09 36.25 -42.68
N LYS A 2 3.20 37.23 -42.58
CA LYS A 2 2.92 38.05 -41.38
C LYS A 2 1.59 37.57 -40.76
N THR A 3 1.37 37.97 -39.50
CA THR A 3 0.19 37.80 -38.61
C THR A 3 0.35 36.65 -37.59
N ASN A 4 -0.03 36.75 -36.31
CA ASN A 4 -0.69 37.81 -35.54
C ASN A 4 -0.42 37.56 -34.04
N LYS A 5 -0.08 38.60 -33.25
CA LYS A 5 0.13 38.53 -31.79
C LYS A 5 -1.10 39.16 -31.13
N LYS A 6 -1.96 38.37 -30.46
CA LYS A 6 -3.13 38.90 -29.74
C LYS A 6 -2.72 39.33 -28.33
N ASN A 7 -2.81 40.63 -28.05
CA ASN A 7 -2.79 41.18 -26.70
C ASN A 7 -4.19 41.05 -26.09
N VAL A 8 -4.29 40.38 -24.93
CA VAL A 8 -5.50 40.37 -24.11
C VAL A 8 -5.39 41.51 -23.10
N ARG A 9 -6.24 42.53 -23.27
CA ARG A 9 -6.43 43.61 -22.30
C ARG A 9 -7.65 43.23 -21.44
N VAL A 10 -7.44 43.02 -20.15
CA VAL A 10 -8.51 42.76 -19.18
C VAL A 10 -9.09 44.11 -18.75
N GLU A 11 -10.32 44.41 -19.20
CA GLU A 11 -11.12 45.51 -18.64
C GLU A 11 -11.79 45.03 -17.35
N HIS A 12 -11.44 45.66 -16.22
CA HIS A 12 -12.15 45.47 -14.96
C HIS A 12 -13.42 46.33 -14.94
N SER A 13 -14.58 45.68 -14.87
CA SER A 13 -15.88 46.31 -14.68
C SER A 13 -16.01 46.95 -13.29
N THR A 14 -16.40 48.22 -13.27
CA THR A 14 -16.58 49.07 -12.08
C THR A 14 -17.66 48.59 -11.10
N SER A 15 -18.45 47.57 -11.47
CA SER A 15 -19.54 47.02 -10.65
C SER A 15 -19.04 46.14 -9.48
N GLN A 16 -17.85 45.56 -9.56
CA GLN A 16 -17.32 44.66 -8.51
C GLN A 16 -16.79 45.38 -7.27
N ARG A 17 -16.48 46.69 -7.33
CA ARG A 17 -15.96 47.44 -6.17
C ARG A 17 -17.06 47.78 -5.14
N ILE A 18 -18.32 47.85 -5.57
CA ILE A 18 -19.44 48.27 -4.72
C ILE A 18 -19.90 47.11 -3.82
N TRP A 19 -19.86 45.87 -4.32
CA TRP A 19 -20.23 44.69 -3.54
C TRP A 19 -19.18 44.34 -2.47
N GLY A 20 -17.89 44.60 -2.74
CA GLY A 20 -16.82 44.37 -1.75
C GLY A 20 -16.90 45.29 -0.53
N ALA A 21 -17.35 46.54 -0.69
CA ALA A 21 -17.47 47.49 0.42
C ALA A 21 -18.66 47.18 1.36
N LEU A 22 -19.75 46.64 0.82
CA LEU A 22 -20.94 46.25 1.60
C LEU A 22 -20.68 45.03 2.49
N ALA A 23 -19.85 44.08 2.05
CA ALA A 23 -19.46 42.92 2.84
C ALA A 23 -18.56 43.29 4.04
N LEU A 24 -17.69 44.30 3.89
CA LEU A 24 -16.79 44.77 4.95
C LEU A 24 -17.51 45.54 6.06
N ALA A 25 -18.59 46.27 5.74
CA ALA A 25 -19.40 46.96 6.74
C ALA A 25 -20.26 46.01 7.59
N GLY A 26 -20.74 44.89 7.01
CA GLY A 26 -21.55 43.90 7.74
C GLY A 26 -20.77 43.15 8.83
N LEU A 27 -19.50 42.83 8.58
CA LEU A 27 -18.64 42.13 9.55
C LEU A 27 -18.26 43.00 10.77
N PHE A 28 -18.22 44.33 10.63
CA PHE A 28 -17.84 45.23 11.72
C PHE A 28 -18.99 45.42 12.75
N VAL A 29 -20.25 45.33 12.33
CA VAL A 29 -21.41 45.47 13.23
C VAL A 29 -21.63 44.20 14.07
N CYS A 30 -21.34 43.01 13.54
CA CYS A 30 -21.42 41.77 14.32
C CYS A 30 -20.30 41.64 15.37
N GLY A 31 -19.11 42.22 15.11
CA GLY A 31 -18.01 42.22 16.07
C GLY A 31 -18.26 43.09 17.32
N LEU A 32 -18.98 44.21 17.18
CA LEU A 32 -19.25 45.12 18.31
C LEU A 32 -20.37 44.65 19.26
N MET A 33 -21.28 43.78 18.80
CA MET A 33 -22.37 43.25 19.65
C MET A 33 -21.91 42.17 20.65
N VAL A 34 -20.78 41.50 20.41
CA VAL A 34 -20.22 40.49 21.35
C VAL A 34 -19.44 41.16 22.50
N GLY A 35 -19.01 42.42 22.34
CA GLY A 35 -18.23 43.17 23.34
C GLY A 35 -19.04 43.81 24.46
N TRP A 36 -20.37 43.90 24.37
CA TRP A 36 -21.21 44.56 25.38
C TRP A 36 -21.95 43.60 26.33
N GLY A 37 -21.89 42.28 26.10
CA GLY A 37 -22.61 41.29 26.90
C GLY A 37 -21.94 40.85 28.22
N LEU A 38 -20.69 41.25 28.50
CA LEU A 38 -19.94 40.78 29.68
C LEU A 38 -19.73 41.84 30.76
N ASN A 39 -20.31 43.03 30.64
CA ASN A 39 -20.10 44.12 31.60
C ASN A 39 -21.38 44.61 32.28
N GLN A 40 -22.16 43.67 32.84
CA GLN A 40 -23.21 44.02 33.82
C GLN A 40 -23.29 42.96 34.92
N GLY A 41 -22.69 43.28 36.07
CA GLY A 41 -22.68 42.41 37.24
C GLY A 41 -22.19 43.10 38.50
N HIS A 42 -23.05 43.97 39.06
CA HIS A 42 -23.11 44.36 40.48
C HIS A 42 -22.18 45.48 40.99
N ALA A 43 -22.75 46.69 41.00
CA ALA A 43 -22.44 47.71 42.00
C ALA A 43 -23.03 47.31 43.36
N ASN A 44 -22.22 47.30 44.42
CA ASN A 44 -22.60 48.00 45.65
C ASN A 44 -21.46 48.21 46.67
N LYS A 45 -21.45 49.45 47.16
CA LYS A 45 -20.99 49.99 48.46
C LYS A 45 -19.50 50.32 48.66
N VAL A 46 -19.29 51.63 48.68
CA VAL A 46 -18.17 52.39 49.24
C VAL A 46 -17.95 52.09 50.72
N ALA A 47 -16.71 51.74 51.08
CA ALA A 47 -16.09 52.05 52.37
C ALA A 47 -14.55 52.18 52.18
N GLN A 48 -13.97 53.11 52.93
CA GLN A 48 -12.63 53.72 52.86
C GLN A 48 -11.39 52.79 53.01
N PRO A 49 -10.17 53.30 52.73
CA PRO A 49 -9.01 52.49 52.33
C PRO A 49 -8.27 51.86 53.52
N LYS A 50 -7.82 50.62 53.35
CA LYS A 50 -6.76 50.02 54.17
C LYS A 50 -5.64 49.53 53.27
N VAL A 51 -4.45 50.05 53.56
CA VAL A 51 -3.15 49.72 52.97
C VAL A 51 -2.72 48.31 53.41
N ALA A 52 -1.93 47.67 52.53
CA ALA A 52 -1.23 46.38 52.64
C ALA A 52 -2.15 45.15 52.46
N THR A 53 -1.87 44.21 51.56
CA THR A 53 -0.59 43.51 51.38
C THR A 53 -0.60 42.72 50.05
N ASN A 54 0.52 42.75 49.30
CA ASN A 54 0.96 41.86 48.21
C ASN A 54 -0.05 41.40 47.12
N PRO A 55 0.10 41.82 45.85
CA PRO A 55 -0.56 41.12 44.74
C PRO A 55 0.16 39.79 44.47
N ALA A 56 -0.61 38.70 44.44
CA ALA A 56 -0.21 37.42 43.87
C ALA A 56 0.20 37.61 42.39
N PRO A 57 1.16 36.84 41.87
CA PRO A 57 1.60 37.00 40.50
C PRO A 57 0.45 36.62 39.55
N VAL A 58 0.03 37.58 38.74
CA VAL A 58 -0.79 37.34 37.55
C VAL A 58 0.07 36.48 36.63
N ALA A 59 -0.35 35.22 36.40
CA ALA A 59 0.30 34.37 35.41
C ALA A 59 0.18 35.05 34.04
N GLU A 60 1.29 35.55 33.51
CA GLU A 60 1.37 36.06 32.16
C GLU A 60 1.00 34.94 31.17
N PRO A 61 0.25 35.24 30.10
CA PRO A 61 0.07 34.28 29.01
C PRO A 61 1.45 33.97 28.45
N GLN A 62 1.86 32.69 28.52
CA GLN A 62 3.12 32.25 27.95
C GLN A 62 3.12 32.56 26.44
N GLN A 63 3.85 33.59 26.04
CA GLN A 63 4.10 33.90 24.64
C GLN A 63 4.91 32.74 24.06
N LYS A 64 4.25 31.88 23.28
CA LYS A 64 4.95 30.88 22.47
C LYS A 64 5.84 31.59 21.45
N GLU A 65 7.07 31.15 21.32
CA GLU A 65 7.97 31.62 20.28
C GLU A 65 7.41 31.26 18.89
N THR A 66 7.69 32.10 17.88
CA THR A 66 7.17 31.91 16.51
C THR A 66 7.50 30.53 15.95
N CYS A 67 8.70 30.00 16.23
CA CYS A 67 9.10 28.67 15.78
C CYS A 67 8.19 27.57 16.38
N ALA A 68 7.82 27.69 17.66
CA ALA A 68 6.96 26.71 18.33
C ALA A 68 5.54 26.73 17.76
N ILE A 69 5.05 27.91 17.36
CA ILE A 69 3.76 28.04 16.65
C ILE A 69 3.82 27.37 15.28
N ILE A 70 4.93 27.53 14.54
CA ILE A 70 5.14 26.86 13.24
C ILE A 70 5.15 25.35 13.43
N GLU A 71 5.86 24.85 14.44
CA GLU A 71 5.91 23.43 14.75
C GLU A 71 4.52 22.87 15.04
N ASP A 72 3.76 23.49 15.95
CA ASP A 72 2.39 23.07 16.29
C ASP A 72 1.51 22.98 15.02
N LEU A 73 1.54 24.01 14.17
CA LEU A 73 0.72 24.08 12.95
C LEU A 73 1.09 23.04 11.89
N LEU A 74 2.36 22.69 11.78
CA LEU A 74 2.84 21.74 10.78
C LEU A 74 2.68 20.30 11.26
N LEU A 75 2.91 20.04 12.55
CA LEU A 75 2.72 18.71 13.14
C LEU A 75 1.25 18.27 13.11
N GLU A 76 0.30 19.19 13.28
CA GLU A 76 -1.14 18.89 13.14
C GLU A 76 -1.55 18.41 11.73
N ARG A 77 -0.70 18.62 10.72
CA ARG A 77 -0.98 18.23 9.33
C ARG A 77 -0.39 16.88 8.95
N LEU A 78 0.37 16.25 9.83
CA LEU A 78 0.96 14.96 9.54
C LEU A 78 -0.13 13.89 9.36
N ASN A 79 0.04 13.09 8.33
CA ASN A 79 -0.76 11.90 8.12
C ASN A 79 -0.31 10.77 9.08
N PRO A 80 -1.18 9.78 9.33
CA PRO A 80 -0.83 8.61 10.14
C PRO A 80 0.39 7.86 9.59
N VAL A 81 1.27 7.45 10.50
CA VAL A 81 2.52 6.73 10.18
C VAL A 81 2.26 5.30 9.66
N ASP A 82 1.07 4.76 9.91
CA ASP A 82 0.61 3.45 9.44
C ASP A 82 -0.21 3.51 8.14
N SER A 83 -0.32 4.70 7.51
CA SER A 83 -0.92 4.80 6.17
C SER A 83 -0.21 3.88 5.18
N GLN A 84 -0.98 3.37 4.21
CA GLN A 84 -0.42 2.59 3.10
C GLN A 84 -0.36 3.43 1.80
N ASP A 85 -0.88 4.67 1.82
CA ASP A 85 -0.79 5.58 0.68
C ASP A 85 0.60 6.25 0.68
N VAL A 86 1.38 5.95 -0.36
CA VAL A 86 2.71 6.53 -0.56
C VAL A 86 2.67 8.06 -0.52
N ARG A 87 1.59 8.68 -1.00
CA ARG A 87 1.44 10.15 -1.03
C ARG A 87 1.33 10.76 0.36
N ASP A 88 0.81 10.03 1.33
CA ASP A 88 0.70 10.51 2.71
C ASP A 88 2.09 10.64 3.34
N HIS A 89 2.97 9.68 3.07
CA HIS A 89 4.35 9.68 3.52
C HIS A 89 5.20 10.72 2.77
N GLU A 90 5.00 10.88 1.45
CA GLU A 90 5.61 11.97 0.68
C GLU A 90 5.22 13.35 1.20
N TYR A 91 3.95 13.51 1.60
CA TYR A 91 3.49 14.73 2.25
C TYR A 91 4.15 14.96 3.62
N ASN A 92 4.24 13.91 4.45
CA ASN A 92 4.92 13.99 5.73
C ASN A 92 6.39 14.39 5.58
N ILE A 93 7.10 13.90 4.55
CA ILE A 93 8.48 14.30 4.24
C ILE A 93 8.57 15.81 4.01
N ASP A 94 7.71 16.39 3.16
CA ASP A 94 7.69 17.83 2.88
C ASP A 94 7.38 18.65 4.15
N ILE A 95 6.48 18.17 5.01
CA ILE A 95 6.21 18.79 6.32
C ILE A 95 7.45 18.76 7.22
N TYR A 96 8.12 17.61 7.34
CA TYR A 96 9.33 17.50 8.15
C TYR A 96 10.49 18.33 7.60
N GLU A 97 10.66 18.44 6.28
CA GLU A 97 11.66 19.33 5.67
C GLU A 97 11.36 20.80 5.98
N LYS A 98 10.09 21.21 5.96
CA LYS A 98 9.69 22.57 6.38
C LYS A 98 9.95 22.81 7.87
N LEU A 99 9.73 21.81 8.71
CA LEU A 99 10.04 21.86 10.15
C LEU A 99 11.55 21.96 10.41
N VAL A 100 12.39 21.28 9.61
CA VAL A 100 13.86 21.42 9.67
C VAL A 100 14.30 22.85 9.35
N MET A 101 13.63 23.50 8.39
CA MET A 101 13.99 24.86 7.93
C MET A 101 13.43 25.98 8.82
N ASN A 102 12.22 25.81 9.36
CA ASN A 102 11.45 26.91 9.99
C ASN A 102 11.04 26.61 11.44
N GLY A 103 11.24 25.39 11.93
CA GLY A 103 10.98 25.01 13.31
C GLY A 103 12.04 25.53 14.28
N CYS A 104 11.88 25.22 15.55
CA CYS A 104 12.82 25.57 16.59
C CYS A 104 14.10 24.74 16.44
N SER A 105 15.23 25.40 16.60
CA SER A 105 16.54 24.82 16.26
C SER A 105 16.90 23.59 17.09
N GLU A 106 16.43 23.52 18.33
CA GLU A 106 16.57 22.39 19.23
C GLU A 106 15.91 21.09 18.71
N ASN A 107 14.91 21.21 17.84
CA ASN A 107 14.18 20.08 17.28
C ASN A 107 14.61 19.71 15.86
N GLN A 108 15.55 20.46 15.27
CA GLN A 108 15.93 20.28 13.86
C GLN A 108 16.38 18.85 13.53
N GLN A 109 17.20 18.24 14.39
CA GLN A 109 17.68 16.87 14.18
C GLN A 109 16.53 15.85 14.28
N LYS A 110 15.57 16.07 15.18
CA LYS A 110 14.38 15.21 15.32
C LYS A 110 13.58 15.19 14.01
N TYR A 111 13.34 16.35 13.41
CA TYR A 111 12.59 16.44 12.15
C TYR A 111 13.38 15.91 10.96
N HIS A 112 14.70 16.10 10.92
CA HIS A 112 15.54 15.48 9.90
C HIS A 112 15.44 13.95 9.96
N ASN A 113 15.54 13.36 11.16
CA ASN A 113 15.43 11.91 11.33
C ASN A 113 14.04 11.41 10.94
N ALA A 114 12.98 12.16 11.26
CA ALA A 114 11.61 11.83 10.86
C ALA A 114 11.45 11.83 9.33
N ALA A 115 11.97 12.84 8.63
CA ALA A 115 11.98 12.87 7.16
C ALA A 115 12.72 11.68 6.53
N VAL A 116 13.86 11.27 7.12
CA VAL A 116 14.59 10.08 6.66
C VAL A 116 13.75 8.82 6.82
N ARG A 117 13.12 8.64 7.99
CA ARG A 117 12.26 7.49 8.24
C ARG A 117 11.07 7.41 7.28
N GLU A 118 10.43 8.54 6.98
CA GLU A 118 9.33 8.57 6.00
C GLU A 118 9.82 8.17 4.59
N ARG A 119 11.05 8.56 4.18
CA ARG A 119 11.63 8.11 2.90
C ARG A 119 11.86 6.61 2.86
N GLU A 120 12.28 6.01 3.97
CA GLU A 120 12.45 4.55 4.08
C GLU A 120 11.09 3.84 3.96
N ILE A 121 10.03 4.39 4.56
CA ILE A 121 8.66 3.86 4.42
C ILE A 121 8.19 3.94 2.96
N VAL A 122 8.37 5.09 2.30
CA VAL A 122 8.04 5.25 0.88
C VAL A 122 8.74 4.19 0.02
N ALA A 123 10.04 4.00 0.23
CA ALA A 123 10.81 3.00 -0.53
C ALA A 123 10.28 1.57 -0.31
N ALA A 124 9.92 1.22 0.92
CA ALA A 124 9.34 -0.08 1.25
C ALA A 124 7.95 -0.30 0.61
N LEU A 125 7.06 0.69 0.71
CA LEU A 125 5.72 0.63 0.11
C LEU A 125 5.78 0.52 -1.42
N GLN A 126 6.66 1.27 -2.07
CA GLN A 126 6.86 1.20 -3.52
C GLN A 126 7.43 -0.16 -3.95
N ALA A 127 8.38 -0.73 -3.20
CA ALA A 127 8.89 -2.07 -3.46
C ALA A 127 7.78 -3.14 -3.34
N SER A 128 6.96 -3.06 -2.29
CA SER A 128 5.82 -3.95 -2.09
C SER A 128 4.80 -3.86 -3.24
N ASN A 129 4.42 -2.64 -3.63
CA ASN A 129 3.49 -2.43 -4.75
C ASN A 129 4.03 -2.99 -6.07
N ASN A 130 5.32 -2.83 -6.34
CA ASN A 130 5.94 -3.37 -7.56
C ASN A 130 5.98 -4.91 -7.53
N SER A 131 6.31 -5.53 -6.39
CA SER A 131 6.28 -6.98 -6.24
C SER A 131 4.88 -7.55 -6.41
N GLN A 132 3.87 -6.89 -5.84
CA GLN A 132 2.47 -7.29 -5.97
C GLN A 132 1.96 -7.14 -7.41
N GLN A 133 2.25 -6.02 -8.08
CA GLN A 133 1.94 -5.86 -9.51
C GLN A 133 2.63 -6.91 -10.38
N THR A 134 3.86 -7.32 -10.02
CA THR A 134 4.60 -8.34 -10.77
C THR A 134 3.96 -9.72 -10.61
N CYS A 135 3.59 -10.12 -9.39
CA CYS A 135 2.96 -11.42 -9.17
C CYS A 135 1.56 -11.49 -9.81
N GLU A 136 0.75 -10.43 -9.72
CA GLU A 136 -0.58 -10.36 -10.34
C GLU A 136 -0.50 -10.47 -11.87
N GLN A 137 0.53 -9.88 -12.49
CA GLN A 137 0.79 -10.02 -13.92
C GLN A 137 1.18 -11.46 -14.29
N ILE A 138 2.05 -12.10 -13.50
CA ILE A 138 2.41 -13.51 -13.70
C ILE A 138 1.16 -14.39 -13.61
N GLU A 139 0.33 -14.19 -12.58
CA GLU A 139 -0.91 -14.94 -12.42
C GLU A 139 -1.83 -14.76 -13.62
N SER A 140 -2.06 -13.51 -14.05
CA SER A 140 -2.90 -13.20 -15.20
C SER A 140 -2.41 -13.88 -16.49
N LEU A 141 -1.10 -13.88 -16.72
CA LEU A 141 -0.48 -14.52 -17.89
C LEU A 141 -0.62 -16.04 -17.86
N LEU A 142 -0.42 -16.66 -16.70
CA LEU A 142 -0.49 -18.11 -16.55
C LEU A 142 -1.95 -18.61 -16.58
N ILE A 143 -2.87 -17.93 -15.90
CA ILE A 143 -4.31 -18.23 -15.97
C ILE A 143 -4.82 -18.10 -17.41
N GLY A 144 -4.36 -17.09 -18.15
CA GLY A 144 -4.71 -16.92 -19.56
C GLY A 144 -4.22 -18.04 -20.48
N ARG A 145 -3.32 -18.91 -20.02
CA ARG A 145 -2.83 -20.10 -20.75
C ARG A 145 -3.53 -21.39 -20.37
N LEU A 146 -4.45 -21.37 -19.41
CA LEU A 146 -5.16 -22.59 -18.99
C LEU A 146 -5.89 -23.20 -20.20
N PRO A 147 -5.68 -24.51 -20.48
CA PRO A 147 -6.51 -25.25 -21.42
C PRO A 147 -7.99 -25.11 -21.07
N SER A 148 -8.85 -25.09 -22.09
CA SER A 148 -10.30 -25.15 -21.88
C SER A 148 -10.67 -26.36 -21.02
N ALA A 149 -11.71 -26.22 -20.20
CA ALA A 149 -12.22 -27.33 -19.43
C ALA A 149 -12.59 -28.49 -20.37
N SER A 150 -11.86 -29.59 -20.25
CA SER A 150 -12.00 -30.80 -21.04
C SER A 150 -11.81 -32.01 -20.13
N ASP A 151 -12.31 -33.14 -20.61
CA ASP A 151 -12.24 -34.43 -19.92
C ASP A 151 -11.04 -35.28 -20.39
N SER A 152 -10.03 -34.67 -21.02
CA SER A 152 -8.79 -35.37 -21.40
C SER A 152 -7.79 -35.34 -20.24
N ALA A 153 -7.08 -36.45 -20.02
CA ALA A 153 -6.02 -36.50 -19.01
C ALA A 153 -4.86 -35.56 -19.35
N TYR A 154 -4.52 -35.45 -20.64
CA TYR A 154 -3.50 -34.51 -21.13
C TYR A 154 -3.78 -33.06 -20.70
N ASP A 155 -4.98 -32.52 -20.93
CA ASP A 155 -5.32 -31.15 -20.55
C ASP A 155 -5.36 -30.98 -19.03
N ARG A 156 -5.67 -32.04 -18.28
CA ARG A 156 -5.64 -32.05 -16.81
C ARG A 156 -4.20 -31.94 -16.31
N ILE A 157 -3.26 -32.69 -16.89
CA ILE A 157 -1.82 -32.60 -16.59
C ILE A 157 -1.30 -31.19 -16.91
N ASP A 158 -1.68 -30.61 -18.05
CA ASP A 158 -1.28 -29.24 -18.42
C ASP A 158 -1.84 -28.17 -17.47
N ARG A 159 -3.10 -28.30 -17.03
CA ARG A 159 -3.64 -27.42 -15.97
C ARG A 159 -2.87 -27.58 -14.67
N ALA A 160 -2.55 -28.81 -14.28
CA ALA A 160 -1.76 -29.05 -13.07
C ALA A 160 -0.37 -28.38 -13.14
N LYS A 161 0.31 -28.45 -14.29
CA LYS A 161 1.59 -27.76 -14.53
C LYS A 161 1.46 -26.24 -14.42
N ILE A 162 0.38 -25.67 -14.95
CA ILE A 162 0.12 -24.23 -14.83
C ILE A 162 -0.14 -23.85 -13.37
N TYR A 163 -0.93 -24.63 -12.64
CA TYR A 163 -1.17 -24.39 -11.21
C TYR A 163 0.09 -24.57 -10.35
N ALA A 164 0.94 -25.57 -10.62
CA ALA A 164 2.23 -25.70 -9.96
C ALA A 164 3.12 -24.45 -10.21
N ASN A 165 3.19 -23.96 -11.45
CA ASN A 165 3.89 -22.71 -11.78
C ASN A 165 3.31 -21.49 -11.03
N LEU A 166 1.98 -21.38 -10.96
CA LEU A 166 1.29 -20.33 -10.23
C LEU A 166 1.60 -20.38 -8.73
N SER A 167 1.75 -21.58 -8.15
CA SER A 167 2.10 -21.73 -6.73
C SER A 167 3.51 -21.26 -6.39
N GLU A 168 4.45 -21.40 -7.31
CA GLU A 168 5.86 -21.02 -7.11
C GLU A 168 6.14 -19.55 -7.44
N ARG A 169 5.42 -18.99 -8.43
CA ARG A 169 5.77 -17.70 -9.05
C ARG A 169 4.64 -16.67 -9.03
N GLY A 170 3.42 -17.09 -8.70
CA GLY A 170 2.28 -16.20 -8.49
C GLY A 170 2.37 -15.46 -7.16
N CYS A 171 1.26 -14.84 -6.76
CA CYS A 171 1.19 -14.12 -5.51
C CYS A 171 1.16 -15.12 -4.34
N ALA A 172 1.93 -14.83 -3.30
CA ALA A 172 2.18 -15.75 -2.19
C ALA A 172 0.88 -16.14 -1.46
N GLU A 173 -0.07 -15.19 -1.35
CA GLU A 173 -1.39 -15.38 -0.76
C GLU A 173 -2.24 -16.45 -1.47
N ASN A 174 -2.00 -16.70 -2.75
CA ASN A 174 -2.72 -17.70 -3.54
C ASN A 174 -1.97 -19.03 -3.67
N SER A 175 -0.71 -19.10 -3.24
CA SER A 175 0.17 -20.26 -3.47
C SER A 175 -0.47 -21.57 -3.00
N ALA A 176 -1.00 -21.62 -1.78
CA ALA A 176 -1.64 -22.81 -1.24
C ALA A 176 -2.86 -23.27 -2.06
N LYS A 177 -3.66 -22.32 -2.56
CA LYS A 177 -4.80 -22.62 -3.42
C LYS A 177 -4.34 -23.25 -4.73
N TYR A 178 -3.28 -22.72 -5.33
CA TYR A 178 -2.72 -23.26 -6.57
C TYR A 178 -2.12 -24.66 -6.39
N VAL A 179 -1.48 -24.94 -5.25
CA VAL A 179 -1.03 -26.29 -4.90
C VAL A 179 -2.21 -27.28 -4.89
N GLU A 180 -3.30 -26.94 -4.20
CA GLU A 180 -4.48 -27.81 -4.11
C GLU A 180 -5.15 -28.03 -5.48
N MET A 181 -5.26 -26.98 -6.30
CA MET A 181 -5.79 -27.14 -7.67
C MET A 181 -4.88 -28.00 -8.53
N ALA A 182 -3.55 -27.88 -8.41
CA ALA A 182 -2.62 -28.73 -9.15
C ALA A 182 -2.78 -30.21 -8.76
N LYS A 183 -2.89 -30.50 -7.46
CA LYS A 183 -3.15 -31.86 -6.96
C LYS A 183 -4.44 -32.43 -7.51
N GLN A 184 -5.52 -31.65 -7.42
CA GLN A 184 -6.84 -32.07 -7.89
C GLN A 184 -6.83 -32.42 -9.38
N GLU A 185 -6.17 -31.61 -10.22
CA GLU A 185 -6.08 -31.90 -11.65
C GLU A 185 -5.26 -33.18 -11.93
N LEU A 186 -4.17 -33.44 -11.19
CA LEU A 186 -3.41 -34.69 -11.30
C LEU A 186 -4.22 -35.90 -10.84
N GLU A 187 -4.96 -35.81 -9.73
CA GLU A 187 -5.83 -36.90 -9.27
C GLU A 187 -6.89 -37.27 -10.30
N ILE A 188 -7.48 -36.27 -10.97
CA ILE A 188 -8.44 -36.52 -12.04
C ILE A 188 -7.75 -37.13 -13.26
N ALA A 189 -6.57 -36.63 -13.66
CA ALA A 189 -5.81 -37.20 -14.78
C ALA A 189 -5.49 -38.69 -14.56
N ARG A 190 -5.03 -39.02 -13.34
CA ARG A 190 -4.78 -40.40 -12.89
C ARG A 190 -6.02 -41.28 -13.00
N ALA A 191 -7.16 -40.78 -12.54
CA ALA A 191 -8.42 -41.52 -12.60
C ALA A 191 -8.93 -41.74 -14.03
N LEU A 192 -8.60 -40.85 -14.97
CA LEU A 192 -9.02 -40.97 -16.38
C LEU A 192 -8.20 -42.02 -17.14
N GLU A 193 -6.90 -42.14 -16.88
CA GLU A 193 -6.00 -43.09 -17.54
C GLU A 193 -5.73 -44.37 -16.73
N ASP A 194 -6.36 -44.51 -15.55
CA ASP A 194 -6.12 -45.63 -14.62
C ASP A 194 -4.63 -45.84 -14.30
N ASP A 195 -3.92 -44.72 -14.08
CA ASP A 195 -2.47 -44.64 -13.87
C ASP A 195 -1.60 -45.19 -15.04
N VAL A 196 -2.17 -45.37 -16.25
CA VAL A 196 -1.45 -45.78 -17.47
C VAL A 196 -1.15 -44.57 -18.36
N PHE A 197 -0.03 -43.91 -18.07
CA PHE A 197 0.46 -42.79 -18.86
C PHE A 197 1.51 -43.24 -19.87
N ASP A 198 1.64 -42.51 -20.99
CA ASP A 198 2.82 -42.66 -21.82
C ASP A 198 4.07 -42.11 -21.10
N ASN A 199 5.26 -42.33 -21.69
CA ASN A 199 6.52 -41.89 -21.07
C ASN A 199 6.56 -40.38 -20.84
N GLN A 200 6.07 -39.58 -21.80
CA GLN A 200 6.13 -38.13 -21.72
C GLN A 200 5.17 -37.63 -20.63
N GLU A 201 3.95 -38.15 -20.61
CA GLU A 201 2.95 -37.83 -19.58
C GLU A 201 3.42 -38.25 -18.18
N THR A 202 4.05 -39.42 -18.07
CA THR A 202 4.64 -39.89 -16.79
C THR A 202 5.70 -38.92 -16.29
N ILE A 203 6.61 -38.46 -17.16
CA ILE A 203 7.64 -37.46 -16.81
C ILE A 203 6.96 -36.19 -16.31
N GLU A 204 5.96 -35.70 -17.04
CA GLU A 204 5.27 -34.45 -16.69
C GLU A 204 4.52 -34.53 -15.35
N VAL A 205 3.86 -35.66 -15.08
CA VAL A 205 3.19 -35.92 -13.80
C VAL A 205 4.21 -35.98 -12.65
N VAL A 206 5.31 -36.72 -12.83
CA VAL A 206 6.37 -36.86 -11.82
C VAL A 206 7.05 -35.53 -11.53
N GLU A 207 7.41 -34.77 -12.56
CA GLU A 207 7.99 -33.42 -12.41
C GLU A 207 7.02 -32.49 -11.67
N THR A 208 5.73 -32.55 -12.01
CA THR A 208 4.73 -31.70 -11.36
C THR A 208 4.58 -32.08 -9.89
N TYR A 209 4.52 -33.36 -9.53
CA TYR A 209 4.50 -33.79 -8.13
C TYR A 209 5.76 -33.38 -7.37
N LYS A 210 6.94 -33.47 -8.00
CA LYS A 210 8.18 -32.99 -7.40
C LYS A 210 8.11 -31.51 -7.04
N ARG A 211 7.65 -30.67 -7.98
CA ARG A 211 7.48 -29.22 -7.77
C ARG A 211 6.50 -28.89 -6.63
N LEU A 212 5.49 -29.73 -6.45
CA LEU A 212 4.53 -29.63 -5.34
C LEU A 212 5.07 -30.23 -4.02
N ASN A 213 6.34 -30.63 -3.95
CA ASN A 213 6.98 -31.32 -2.82
C ASN A 213 6.29 -32.63 -2.42
N MET A 214 5.76 -33.37 -3.40
CA MET A 214 5.02 -34.63 -3.20
C MET A 214 5.83 -35.84 -3.67
N GLN A 215 7.01 -36.03 -3.09
CA GLN A 215 7.94 -37.08 -3.51
C GLN A 215 7.32 -38.49 -3.47
N ALA A 216 6.55 -38.82 -2.44
CA ALA A 216 5.89 -40.13 -2.34
C ALA A 216 4.90 -40.40 -3.49
N ALA A 217 4.15 -39.39 -3.92
CA ALA A 217 3.22 -39.51 -5.04
C ALA A 217 3.96 -39.64 -6.39
N ALA A 218 5.08 -38.93 -6.53
CA ALA A 218 5.96 -39.04 -7.68
C ALA A 218 6.57 -40.45 -7.81
N GLU A 219 7.04 -41.02 -6.70
CA GLU A 219 7.56 -42.40 -6.62
C GLU A 219 6.48 -43.44 -6.92
N GLU A 220 5.26 -43.23 -6.40
CA GLU A 220 4.13 -44.13 -6.64
C GLU A 220 3.77 -44.23 -8.13
N ILE A 221 3.67 -43.09 -8.83
CA ILE A 221 3.41 -43.05 -10.28
C ILE A 221 4.52 -43.78 -11.04
N PHE A 222 5.78 -43.50 -10.69
CA PHE A 222 6.91 -44.12 -11.36
C PHE A 222 6.96 -45.64 -11.18
N GLU A 223 6.71 -46.13 -9.96
CA GLU A 223 6.64 -47.57 -9.69
C GLU A 223 5.45 -48.25 -10.39
N THR A 224 4.34 -47.53 -10.56
CA THR A 224 3.17 -48.01 -11.31
C THR A 224 3.49 -48.12 -12.79
N ALA A 225 4.10 -47.09 -13.38
CA ALA A 225 4.57 -47.12 -14.77
C ALA A 225 5.54 -48.29 -15.01
N LYS A 226 6.53 -48.50 -14.13
CA LYS A 226 7.47 -49.64 -14.23
C LYS A 226 6.77 -51.00 -14.28
N LYS A 227 5.73 -51.20 -13.47
CA LYS A 227 4.98 -52.46 -13.39
C LYS A 227 4.08 -52.68 -14.61
N LEU A 228 3.44 -51.63 -15.10
CA LEU A 228 2.40 -51.74 -16.13
C LEU A 228 2.96 -51.70 -17.55
N THR A 229 4.03 -50.94 -17.79
CA THR A 229 4.51 -50.67 -19.16
C THR A 229 5.85 -51.34 -19.50
N ASN A 230 6.57 -51.89 -18.51
CA ASN A 230 7.91 -52.45 -18.65
C ASN A 230 8.85 -51.54 -19.49
N PRO A 231 9.07 -50.29 -19.06
CA PRO A 231 9.70 -49.26 -19.87
C PRO A 231 11.20 -49.50 -20.07
N ALA A 232 11.78 -48.82 -21.06
CA ALA A 232 13.21 -48.89 -21.33
C ALA A 232 14.05 -48.35 -20.15
N ILE A 233 15.26 -48.90 -19.99
CA ILE A 233 16.16 -48.51 -18.88
C ILE A 233 16.48 -47.01 -18.91
N ASP A 234 16.68 -46.42 -20.09
CA ASP A 234 17.01 -44.99 -20.22
C ASP A 234 15.89 -44.09 -19.66
N PHE A 235 14.63 -44.47 -19.87
CA PHE A 235 13.47 -43.77 -19.30
C PHE A 235 13.43 -43.91 -17.77
N ILE A 236 13.70 -45.12 -17.25
CA ILE A 236 13.78 -45.35 -15.80
C ILE A 236 14.81 -44.42 -15.16
N LEU A 237 16.00 -44.32 -15.76
CA LEU A 237 17.08 -43.46 -15.25
C LEU A 237 16.71 -41.98 -15.30
N GLU A 238 16.00 -41.54 -16.34
CA GLU A 238 15.53 -40.15 -16.47
C GLU A 238 14.55 -39.76 -15.36
N VAL A 239 13.54 -40.60 -15.10
CA VAL A 239 12.54 -40.31 -14.07
C VAL A 239 13.14 -40.43 -12.66
N GLU A 240 14.02 -41.41 -12.41
CA GLU A 240 14.76 -41.51 -11.14
C GLU A 240 15.61 -40.27 -10.89
N LYS A 241 16.25 -39.73 -11.92
CA LYS A 241 17.01 -38.49 -11.83
C LYS A 241 16.10 -37.32 -11.45
N ILE A 242 14.93 -37.20 -12.08
CA ILE A 242 13.94 -36.18 -11.73
C ILE A 242 13.56 -36.30 -10.26
N ILE A 243 13.20 -37.49 -9.77
CA ILE A 243 12.77 -37.69 -8.38
C ILE A 243 13.88 -37.35 -7.37
N ASN A 244 15.13 -37.71 -7.67
CA ASN A 244 16.23 -37.65 -6.71
C ASN A 244 17.06 -36.36 -6.75
N GLU A 245 17.00 -35.56 -7.82
CA GLU A 245 17.69 -34.27 -7.87
C GLU A 245 17.00 -33.23 -6.97
N GLN A 246 17.77 -32.44 -6.22
CA GLN A 246 17.25 -31.34 -5.38
C GLN A 246 16.91 -30.10 -6.20
#